data_AF-A0A2P2L5G5-F1
#
_entry.id   AF-A0A2P2L5G5-F1
#
_cell.length_a   1.000
_cell.length_b   1.000
_cell.length_c   1.000
_cell.angle_alpha   90.00
_cell.angle_beta   90.00
_cell.angle_gamma   90.00
#
_symmetry.space_group_name_H-M   'P 1'
#
loop_
_entity.id
_entity.type
_entity.pdbx_description
1 polymer ?
#
loop_
_entity_poly.entity_id
_entity_poly.type
_entity_poly.pdbx_seq_one_letter_code
_entity_poly.pdbx_strand_id
1 'polypeptide(L)'
;MNLQVRVFCPPPPNCRRFIVATNIAETSLTVDGVVYVIDSGYVKQRQYNPSTGMYSLDVVQISKVQASQRAGRAGRTRPGKCYRLYPSAVYQEEFLDVTVPEIQRTSLAGSVLHLKSLDLSDIDVLKFDFLDPPSIELLEDALKQLHIIDAIDENGSITSVGRTMAELPLEPSLSRTLIKANENGCLSQALTVASMLSAETSLLPVRSTKNSENKRKHAFLDLPDGSGWGDHIQLLQIYEQWDQNDYDFSWCKDYDLQVRGMKFVKDVRRQLSQIMEKIANGSLDVRANERHKGRHHNYKTLRKALCIGYASQLAERMDRHNGYRTIGFKPQLVQVHPSSVLKTDEYGMFPEYVVYHELIATPRPYMRNVCAVEMQWVIPILKKLEKLDVKKLSGGQIIRDEENIPELPEKVAVTGLLDDPAAKIRAARERFLARKANK
;
A
#
# COMPACT_ATOMS: atom_id res chain seq x y z
N MET A 1 20.35 20.87 15.01
CA MET A 1 20.53 19.48 15.49
C MET A 1 19.25 18.70 15.18
N ASN A 2 19.34 17.52 14.58
CA ASN A 2 18.15 16.77 14.17
C ASN A 2 17.31 16.33 15.38
N LEU A 3 15.99 16.50 15.31
CA LEU A 3 15.04 16.19 16.41
C LEU A 3 15.21 14.78 16.99
N GLN A 4 15.53 13.79 16.16
CA GLN A 4 15.75 12.41 16.61
C GLN A 4 17.01 12.27 17.47
N VAL A 5 18.11 12.96 17.13
CA VAL A 5 19.39 12.87 17.88
C VAL A 5 19.27 13.51 19.26
N ARG A 6 18.37 14.48 19.43
CA ARG A 6 18.12 15.14 20.72
C ARG A 6 17.62 14.16 21.79
N VAL A 7 17.03 13.03 21.41
CA VAL A 7 16.52 12.02 22.37
C VAL A 7 17.64 11.42 23.21
N PHE A 8 18.87 11.37 22.68
CA PHE A 8 20.03 10.81 23.38
C PHE A 8 20.79 11.84 24.22
N CYS A 9 20.54 13.13 24.01
CA CYS A 9 21.22 14.19 24.74
C CYS A 9 20.75 14.23 26.20
N PRO A 10 21.65 14.43 27.19
CA PRO A 10 21.26 14.59 28.57
C PRO A 10 20.38 15.83 28.76
N PRO A 11 19.44 15.84 29.71
CA PRO A 11 18.69 17.04 30.03
C PRO A 11 19.61 18.11 30.64
N PRO A 12 19.25 19.40 30.54
CA PRO A 12 19.89 20.46 31.32
C PRO A 12 19.86 20.17 32.83
N PRO A 13 20.76 20.79 33.62
CA PRO A 13 20.73 20.68 35.08
C PRO A 13 19.35 21.01 35.65
N ASN A 14 18.93 20.28 36.69
CA ASN A 14 17.63 20.41 37.37
C ASN A 14 16.39 20.21 36.47
N CYS A 15 16.55 19.61 35.28
CA CYS A 15 15.44 19.32 34.37
C CYS A 15 15.22 17.80 34.21
N ARG A 16 13.95 17.40 34.04
CA ARG A 16 13.60 16.03 33.64
C ARG A 16 13.36 15.97 32.14
N ARG A 17 13.95 14.98 31.47
CA ARG A 17 13.69 14.69 30.07
C ARG A 17 12.41 13.87 29.93
N PHE A 18 11.45 14.38 29.17
CA PHE A 18 10.25 13.65 28.75
C PHE A 18 10.38 13.26 27.28
N ILE A 19 10.13 11.99 26.98
CA ILE A 19 10.20 11.45 25.62
C ILE A 19 8.82 10.92 25.28
N VAL A 20 8.24 11.46 24.20
CA VAL A 20 7.01 10.92 23.60
C VAL A 20 7.45 10.15 22.36
N ALA A 21 7.22 8.84 22.37
CA ALA A 21 7.69 7.94 21.32
C ALA A 21 6.58 6.99 20.85
N THR A 22 6.71 6.50 19.62
CA THR A 22 5.92 5.41 19.08
C THR A 22 6.51 4.06 19.49
N ASN A 23 5.98 2.97 18.94
CA ASN A 23 6.54 1.62 19.09
C ASN A 23 8.00 1.47 18.60
N ILE A 24 8.60 2.49 17.95
CA ILE A 24 10.04 2.51 17.65
C ILE A 24 10.88 2.36 18.94
N ALA A 25 10.43 2.95 20.05
CA ALA A 25 11.12 2.82 21.34
C ALA A 25 10.90 1.46 22.03
N GLU A 26 9.97 0.62 21.53
CA GLU A 26 9.56 -0.64 22.15
C GLU A 26 10.61 -1.75 21.98
N THR A 27 11.26 -1.82 20.82
CA THR A 27 12.26 -2.85 20.46
C THR A 27 13.60 -2.24 20.12
N SER A 28 13.61 -1.27 19.21
CA SER A 28 14.77 -0.93 18.39
C SER A 28 15.71 0.14 18.97
N LEU A 29 15.38 0.72 20.13
CA LEU A 29 16.16 1.81 20.71
C LEU A 29 16.42 1.69 22.22
N THR A 30 17.69 1.80 22.60
CA THR A 30 18.12 2.07 23.98
C THR A 30 18.24 3.57 24.17
N VAL A 31 17.42 4.15 25.05
CA VAL A 31 17.62 5.54 25.49
C VAL A 31 18.11 5.51 26.92
N ASP A 32 19.33 5.99 27.13
CA ASP A 32 19.96 6.01 28.43
C ASP A 32 19.19 6.91 29.42
N GLY A 33 19.16 6.54 30.70
CA GLY A 33 18.51 7.29 31.77
C GLY A 33 16.97 7.20 31.82
N VAL A 34 16.33 6.35 31.01
CA VAL A 34 14.88 6.08 31.11
C VAL A 34 14.62 5.13 32.27
N VAL A 35 13.95 5.63 33.31
CA VAL A 35 13.56 4.86 34.50
C VAL A 35 12.05 4.91 34.79
N TYR A 36 11.32 5.72 34.02
CA TYR A 36 9.87 5.82 34.08
C TYR A 36 9.29 5.61 32.69
N VAL A 37 8.35 4.67 32.57
CA VAL A 37 7.57 4.43 31.35
C VAL A 37 6.12 4.70 31.66
N ILE A 38 5.42 5.40 30.76
CA ILE A 38 3.98 5.57 30.79
C ILE A 38 3.44 4.87 29.54
N ASP A 39 2.65 3.82 29.72
CA ASP A 39 2.14 2.99 28.64
C ASP A 39 0.64 3.21 28.45
N SER A 40 0.27 3.69 27.26
CA SER A 40 -1.13 3.91 26.89
C SER A 40 -1.88 2.61 26.57
N GLY A 41 -1.18 1.51 26.29
CA GLY A 41 -1.81 0.25 25.89
C GLY A 41 -2.23 0.16 24.42
N TYR A 42 -1.84 1.15 23.59
CA TYR A 42 -2.19 1.18 22.16
C TYR A 42 -0.97 1.30 21.25
N VAL A 43 -1.15 0.88 20.00
CA VAL A 43 -0.20 1.07 18.90
C VAL A 43 -0.98 1.41 17.64
N LYS A 44 -0.37 2.23 16.77
CA LYS A 44 -0.90 2.45 15.43
C LYS A 44 -0.29 1.42 14.49
N GLN A 45 -1.11 0.58 13.88
CA GLN A 45 -0.67 -0.59 13.13
C GLN A 45 -1.26 -0.54 11.72
N ARG A 46 -0.43 -0.79 10.71
CA ARG A 46 -0.89 -0.92 9.32
C ARG A 46 -1.59 -2.27 9.18
N GLN A 47 -2.79 -2.28 8.60
CA GLN A 47 -3.51 -3.49 8.23
C GLN A 47 -3.83 -3.46 6.74
N TYR A 48 -3.92 -4.64 6.15
CA TYR A 48 -4.26 -4.84 4.76
C TYR A 48 -5.54 -5.66 4.62
N ASN A 49 -6.46 -5.19 3.79
CA ASN A 49 -7.71 -5.88 3.50
C ASN A 49 -7.66 -6.50 2.08
N PRO A 50 -7.50 -7.83 1.95
CA PRO A 50 -7.33 -8.48 0.64
C PRO A 50 -8.58 -8.38 -0.26
N SER A 51 -9.77 -8.29 0.33
CA SER A 51 -10.99 -8.15 -0.47
C SER A 51 -11.04 -6.81 -1.22
N THR A 52 -10.45 -5.76 -0.66
CA THR A 52 -10.56 -4.38 -1.19
C THR A 52 -9.24 -3.82 -1.70
N GLY A 53 -8.11 -4.46 -1.42
CA GLY A 53 -6.77 -3.96 -1.72
C GLY A 53 -6.38 -2.72 -0.90
N MET A 54 -7.10 -2.43 0.19
CA MET A 54 -6.90 -1.22 0.99
C MET A 54 -5.93 -1.43 2.13
N TYR A 55 -5.10 -0.41 2.36
CA TYR A 55 -4.36 -0.26 3.60
C TYR A 55 -5.12 0.66 4.57
N SER A 56 -5.27 0.21 5.81
CA SER A 56 -5.71 1.03 6.93
C SER A 56 -4.56 1.22 7.92
N LEU A 57 -4.65 2.29 8.71
CA LEU A 57 -3.69 2.58 9.76
C LEU A 57 -4.47 2.74 11.07
N ASP A 58 -4.73 1.60 11.70
CA ASP A 58 -5.67 1.47 12.80
C ASP A 58 -4.98 1.63 14.15
N VAL A 59 -5.67 2.25 15.10
CA VAL A 59 -5.22 2.28 16.49
C VAL A 59 -5.77 1.02 17.15
N VAL A 60 -4.86 0.11 17.48
CA VAL A 60 -5.20 -1.20 18.05
C VAL A 60 -4.58 -1.34 19.44
N GLN A 61 -5.21 -2.19 20.26
CA GLN A 61 -4.67 -2.56 21.57
C GLN A 61 -3.39 -3.38 21.38
N ILE A 62 -2.40 -3.18 22.26
CA ILE A 62 -1.15 -3.94 22.24
C ILE A 62 -1.32 -5.34 22.85
N SER A 63 -0.41 -6.26 22.53
CA SER A 63 -0.35 -7.56 23.23
C SER A 63 0.31 -7.46 24.61
N LYS A 64 0.14 -8.49 25.44
CA LYS A 64 0.84 -8.63 26.73
C LYS A 64 2.35 -8.68 26.55
N VAL A 65 2.86 -9.31 25.49
CA VAL A 65 4.29 -9.30 25.14
C VAL A 65 4.77 -7.86 24.89
N GLN A 66 4.03 -7.06 24.12
CA GLN A 66 4.41 -5.67 23.85
C GLN A 66 4.38 -4.80 25.11
N ALA A 67 3.34 -4.94 25.92
CA ALA A 67 3.23 -4.26 27.22
C ALA A 67 4.40 -4.61 28.16
N SER A 68 4.88 -5.85 28.09
CA SER A 68 6.04 -6.31 28.88
C SER A 68 7.35 -5.73 28.32
N GLN A 69 7.52 -5.69 27.00
CA GLN A 69 8.67 -5.05 26.36
C GLN A 69 8.75 -3.54 26.68
N ARG A 70 7.61 -2.84 26.65
CA ARG A 70 7.52 -1.42 27.04
C ARG A 70 7.91 -1.23 28.50
N ALA A 71 7.37 -2.03 29.42
CA ALA A 71 7.74 -1.99 30.83
C ALA A 71 9.25 -2.24 31.04
N GLY A 72 9.83 -3.20 30.30
CA GLY A 72 11.25 -3.52 30.34
C GLY A 72 12.18 -2.35 29.97
N ARG A 73 11.68 -1.32 29.25
CA ARG A 73 12.47 -0.12 28.92
C ARG A 73 12.83 0.70 30.16
N ALA A 74 12.00 0.69 31.21
CA ALA A 74 12.27 1.40 32.46
C ALA A 74 13.40 0.75 33.28
N GLY A 75 13.69 -0.53 33.07
CA GLY A 75 14.61 -1.31 33.90
C GLY A 75 16.02 -1.51 33.33
N ARG A 76 16.38 -0.82 32.23
CA ARG A 76 17.63 -1.13 31.50
C ARG A 76 18.91 -0.66 32.18
N THR A 77 18.86 0.46 32.90
CA THR A 77 20.06 1.10 33.48
C THR A 77 20.08 1.02 34.99
N ARG A 78 18.90 1.04 35.62
CA ARG A 78 18.69 0.93 37.07
C ARG A 78 17.22 0.56 37.32
N PRO A 79 16.82 0.25 38.58
CA PRO A 79 15.42 0.00 38.91
C PRO A 79 14.51 1.15 38.46
N GLY A 80 13.43 0.81 37.75
CA GLY A 80 12.48 1.76 37.19
C GLY A 80 11.03 1.40 37.48
N LYS A 81 10.09 2.27 37.08
CA LYS A 81 8.65 2.06 37.23
C LYS A 81 7.94 2.19 35.89
N CYS A 82 6.96 1.32 35.66
CA CYS A 82 6.05 1.40 34.52
C CYS A 82 4.64 1.73 35.01
N TYR A 83 4.06 2.78 34.47
CA TYR A 83 2.70 3.22 34.72
C TYR A 83 1.83 2.83 33.53
N ARG A 84 1.00 1.81 33.69
CA ARG A 84 0.04 1.38 32.67
C ARG A 84 -1.25 2.17 32.84
N LEU A 85 -1.70 2.84 31.78
CA LEU A 85 -2.91 3.66 31.78
C LEU A 85 -4.19 2.85 31.52
N TYR A 86 -4.18 1.58 31.89
CA TYR A 86 -5.29 0.65 31.69
C TYR A 86 -5.45 -0.27 32.92
N PRO A 87 -6.67 -0.69 33.27
CA PRO A 87 -6.92 -1.54 34.42
C PRO A 87 -6.25 -2.92 34.31
N SER A 88 -5.94 -3.52 35.47
CA SER A 88 -5.36 -4.87 35.51
C SER A 88 -6.30 -5.93 34.92
N ALA A 89 -7.62 -5.77 35.08
CA ALA A 89 -8.61 -6.68 34.49
C ALA A 89 -8.52 -6.69 32.96
N VAL A 90 -8.53 -5.50 32.32
CA VAL A 90 -8.37 -5.36 30.86
C VAL A 90 -7.07 -6.00 30.36
N TYR A 91 -5.96 -5.80 31.08
CA TYR A 91 -4.69 -6.44 30.74
C TYR A 91 -4.75 -7.97 30.80
N GLN A 92 -5.51 -8.54 31.74
CA GLN A 92 -5.59 -9.99 31.93
C GLN A 92 -6.57 -10.65 30.97
N GLU A 93 -7.73 -10.02 30.76
CA GLU A 93 -8.89 -10.59 30.07
C GLU A 93 -8.99 -10.19 28.59
N GLU A 94 -8.63 -8.95 28.22
CA GLU A 94 -8.83 -8.45 26.85
C GLU A 94 -7.57 -8.48 25.98
N PHE A 95 -6.39 -8.22 26.57
CA PHE A 95 -5.15 -8.15 25.79
C PHE A 95 -4.78 -9.53 25.24
N LEU A 96 -4.46 -9.59 23.95
CA LEU A 96 -3.85 -10.78 23.34
C LEU A 96 -2.53 -11.12 24.01
N ASP A 97 -2.25 -12.41 24.23
CA ASP A 97 -0.98 -12.83 24.84
C ASP A 97 0.21 -12.46 23.93
N VAL A 98 0.08 -12.78 22.64
CA VAL A 98 1.10 -12.55 21.60
C VAL A 98 0.60 -11.57 20.54
N THR A 99 1.54 -10.87 19.90
CA THR A 99 1.20 -9.96 18.80
C THR A 99 0.89 -10.75 17.55
N VAL A 100 -0.18 -10.36 16.85
CA VAL A 100 -0.54 -10.97 15.55
C VAL A 100 0.65 -10.82 14.58
N PRO A 101 1.12 -11.93 13.97
CA PRO A 101 2.23 -11.93 13.01
C PRO A 101 2.04 -10.96 11.84
N GLU A 102 3.14 -10.51 11.24
CA GLU A 102 3.10 -9.57 10.11
C GLU A 102 2.48 -10.22 8.86
N ILE A 103 2.83 -11.48 8.58
CA ILE A 103 2.32 -12.26 7.43
C ILE A 103 0.78 -12.35 7.39
N GLN A 104 0.11 -12.24 8.54
CA GLN A 104 -1.35 -12.27 8.65
C GLN A 104 -2.01 -10.89 8.48
N ARG A 105 -1.23 -9.81 8.33
CA ARG A 105 -1.73 -8.43 8.38
C ARG A 105 -1.26 -7.54 7.23
N THR A 106 -0.35 -8.00 6.39
CA THR A 106 0.21 -7.24 5.25
C THR A 106 -0.17 -7.89 3.92
N SER A 107 -0.01 -7.16 2.81
CA SER A 107 -0.07 -7.78 1.48
C SER A 107 1.04 -8.82 1.34
N LEU A 108 0.72 -9.93 0.68
CA LEU A 108 1.65 -11.04 0.46
C LEU A 108 2.20 -11.09 -0.96
N ALA A 109 1.89 -10.11 -1.83
CA ALA A 109 2.33 -10.11 -3.22
C ALA A 109 3.85 -10.25 -3.35
N GLY A 110 4.63 -9.49 -2.58
CA GLY A 110 6.10 -9.60 -2.57
C GLY A 110 6.60 -10.95 -2.03
N SER A 111 6.06 -11.40 -0.90
CA SER A 111 6.47 -12.68 -0.27
C SER A 111 6.15 -13.89 -1.16
N VAL A 112 4.98 -13.91 -1.80
CA VAL A 112 4.56 -14.98 -2.72
C VAL A 112 5.40 -14.96 -4.00
N LEU A 113 5.74 -13.78 -4.53
CA LEU A 113 6.66 -13.67 -5.66
C LEU A 113 8.02 -14.25 -5.32
N HIS A 114 8.56 -13.91 -4.15
CA HIS A 114 9.83 -14.44 -3.69
C HIS A 114 9.77 -15.96 -3.49
N LEU A 115 8.72 -16.47 -2.85
CA LEU A 115 8.52 -17.91 -2.66
C LEU A 115 8.49 -18.66 -3.99
N LYS A 116 7.77 -18.15 -5.00
CA LYS A 116 7.74 -18.74 -6.34
C LYS A 116 9.06 -18.60 -7.11
N SER A 117 9.95 -17.68 -6.72
CA SER A 117 11.27 -17.52 -7.33
C SER A 117 12.31 -18.54 -6.86
N LEU A 118 12.03 -19.29 -5.77
CA LEU A 118 12.97 -20.25 -5.18
C LEU A 118 13.14 -21.57 -5.97
N ASP A 119 12.63 -21.66 -7.20
CA ASP A 119 12.69 -22.84 -8.08
C ASP A 119 12.31 -24.16 -7.39
N LEU A 120 11.32 -24.10 -6.48
CA LEU A 120 10.71 -25.26 -5.86
C LEU A 120 9.67 -25.84 -6.83
N SER A 121 9.94 -27.04 -7.35
CA SER A 121 9.01 -27.74 -8.24
C SER A 121 7.65 -27.97 -7.56
N ASP A 122 6.57 -27.70 -8.29
CA ASP A 122 5.18 -27.97 -7.89
C ASP A 122 4.73 -27.33 -6.57
N ILE A 123 5.29 -26.16 -6.22
CA ILE A 123 4.90 -25.44 -5.00
C ILE A 123 3.45 -24.91 -5.09
N ASP A 124 2.56 -25.55 -4.35
CA ASP A 124 1.21 -25.04 -4.08
C ASP A 124 1.26 -24.02 -2.92
N VAL A 125 1.21 -22.74 -3.28
CA VAL A 125 1.28 -21.63 -2.31
C VAL A 125 0.15 -21.69 -1.29
N LEU A 126 -1.02 -22.23 -1.65
CA LEU A 126 -2.17 -22.34 -0.74
C LEU A 126 -2.00 -23.45 0.30
N LYS A 127 -1.13 -24.43 0.03
CA LYS A 127 -0.83 -25.57 0.92
C LYS A 127 0.56 -25.51 1.54
N PHE A 128 1.26 -24.40 1.35
CA PHE A 128 2.60 -24.22 1.90
C PHE A 128 2.58 -24.18 3.44
N ASP A 129 3.53 -24.86 4.07
CA ASP A 129 3.62 -24.98 5.52
C ASP A 129 4.27 -23.73 6.14
N PHE A 130 3.47 -22.68 6.32
CA PHE A 130 3.89 -21.44 6.98
C PHE A 130 3.96 -21.62 8.50
N LEU A 131 4.98 -21.04 9.14
CA LEU A 131 5.09 -21.03 10.61
C LEU A 131 3.84 -20.42 11.28
N ASP A 132 3.42 -19.26 10.76
CA ASP A 132 2.16 -18.60 11.12
C ASP A 132 1.31 -18.47 9.85
N PRO A 133 0.36 -19.38 9.58
CA PRO A 133 -0.39 -19.37 8.32
C PRO A 133 -1.18 -18.08 8.10
N PRO A 134 -1.02 -17.41 6.95
CA PRO A 134 -1.91 -16.32 6.55
C PRO A 134 -3.29 -16.86 6.16
N SER A 135 -4.28 -15.97 6.07
CA SER A 135 -5.59 -16.36 5.53
C SER A 135 -5.47 -16.72 4.05
N ILE A 136 -6.30 -17.68 3.60
CA ILE A 136 -6.37 -18.09 2.20
C ILE A 136 -6.68 -16.89 1.31
N GLU A 137 -7.56 -15.98 1.75
CA GLU A 137 -7.89 -14.75 1.03
C GLU A 137 -6.67 -13.86 0.73
N LEU A 138 -5.71 -13.76 1.65
CA LEU A 138 -4.46 -13.00 1.44
C LEU A 138 -3.57 -13.64 0.37
N LEU A 139 -3.48 -14.98 0.37
CA LEU A 139 -2.70 -15.72 -0.62
C LEU A 139 -3.34 -15.64 -2.00
N GLU A 140 -4.66 -15.82 -2.08
CA GLU A 140 -5.40 -15.66 -3.33
C GLU A 140 -5.25 -14.26 -3.92
N ASP A 141 -5.40 -13.22 -3.10
CA ASP A 141 -5.21 -11.84 -3.53
C ASP A 141 -3.79 -11.59 -4.07
N ALA A 142 -2.76 -12.09 -3.38
CA ALA A 142 -1.39 -12.03 -3.85
C ALA A 142 -1.21 -12.70 -5.22
N LEU A 143 -1.73 -13.92 -5.40
CA LEU A 143 -1.66 -14.64 -6.68
C LEU A 143 -2.36 -13.86 -7.81
N LYS A 144 -3.54 -13.30 -7.54
CA LYS A 144 -4.28 -12.52 -8.53
C LYS A 144 -3.52 -11.25 -8.93
N GLN A 145 -2.93 -10.54 -7.97
CA GLN A 145 -2.12 -9.35 -8.24
C GLN A 145 -0.90 -9.68 -9.10
N LEU A 146 -0.17 -10.75 -8.75
CA LEU A 146 1.02 -11.20 -9.47
C LEU A 146 0.70 -11.62 -10.90
N HIS A 147 -0.45 -12.28 -11.13
CA HIS A 147 -0.86 -12.66 -12.48
C HIS A 147 -1.15 -11.44 -13.37
N ILE A 148 -1.86 -10.45 -12.84
CA ILE A 148 -2.24 -9.24 -13.59
C ILE A 148 -1.01 -8.45 -14.09
N ILE A 149 0.05 -8.40 -13.28
CA ILE A 149 1.31 -7.69 -13.62
C ILE A 149 2.32 -8.55 -14.40
N ASP A 150 1.91 -9.72 -14.89
CA ASP A 150 2.74 -10.69 -15.64
C ASP A 150 3.85 -11.36 -14.81
N ALA A 151 3.77 -11.37 -13.47
CA ALA A 151 4.76 -12.03 -12.63
C ALA A 151 4.65 -13.56 -12.68
N ILE A 152 3.43 -14.05 -12.81
CA ILE A 152 3.10 -15.48 -12.94
C ILE A 152 2.21 -15.70 -14.15
N ASP A 153 2.30 -16.86 -14.77
CA ASP A 153 1.46 -17.26 -15.89
C ASP A 153 0.06 -17.74 -15.43
N GLU A 154 -0.77 -18.22 -16.36
CA GLU A 154 -2.12 -18.73 -16.10
C GLU A 154 -2.14 -20.00 -15.23
N ASN A 155 -1.00 -20.71 -15.15
CA ASN A 155 -0.82 -21.92 -14.34
C ASN A 155 -0.15 -21.61 -12.98
N GLY A 156 0.12 -20.32 -12.69
CA GLY A 156 0.80 -19.91 -11.47
C GLY A 156 2.31 -20.11 -11.47
N SER A 157 2.93 -20.43 -12.60
CA SER A 157 4.39 -20.55 -12.71
C SER A 157 5.04 -19.18 -12.87
N ILE A 158 6.20 -18.97 -12.25
CA ILE A 158 6.91 -17.68 -12.32
C ILE A 158 7.41 -17.42 -13.75
N THR A 159 7.12 -16.24 -14.29
CA THR A 159 7.57 -15.84 -15.63
C THR A 159 9.00 -15.29 -15.59
N SER A 160 9.62 -15.04 -16.76
CA SER A 160 10.90 -14.31 -16.82
C SER A 160 10.81 -12.92 -16.20
N VAL A 161 9.70 -12.21 -16.45
CA VAL A 161 9.42 -10.91 -15.83
C VAL A 161 9.30 -11.05 -14.31
N GLY A 162 8.61 -12.09 -13.83
CA GLY A 162 8.51 -12.43 -12.41
C GLY A 162 9.86 -12.63 -11.74
N ARG A 163 10.75 -13.40 -12.39
CA ARG A 163 12.12 -13.62 -11.89
C ARG A 163 12.90 -12.33 -11.79
N THR A 164 12.88 -11.49 -12.84
CA THR A 164 13.51 -10.15 -12.79
C THR A 164 12.92 -9.28 -11.68
N MET A 165 11.60 -9.33 -11.45
CA MET A 165 10.96 -8.56 -10.38
C MET A 165 11.41 -9.01 -8.99
N ALA A 166 11.65 -10.32 -8.79
CA ALA A 166 12.10 -10.88 -7.50
C ALA A 166 13.54 -10.46 -7.13
N GLU A 167 14.35 -10.03 -8.10
CA GLU A 167 15.70 -9.50 -7.86
C GLU A 167 15.70 -8.05 -7.38
N LEU A 168 14.58 -7.32 -7.55
CA LEU A 168 14.46 -5.92 -7.18
C LEU A 168 13.94 -5.78 -5.73
N PRO A 169 14.55 -4.92 -4.90
CA PRO A 169 14.12 -4.69 -3.51
C PRO A 169 12.93 -3.71 -3.47
N LEU A 170 11.89 -3.98 -4.24
CA LEU A 170 10.71 -3.14 -4.42
C LEU A 170 9.43 -3.99 -4.43
N GLU A 171 8.31 -3.34 -4.15
CA GLU A 171 6.99 -3.94 -4.34
C GLU A 171 6.80 -4.40 -5.80
N PRO A 172 6.12 -5.54 -6.05
CA PRO A 172 5.99 -6.09 -7.40
C PRO A 172 5.45 -5.10 -8.45
N SER A 173 4.49 -4.23 -8.08
CA SER A 173 3.96 -3.20 -8.96
C SER A 173 5.03 -2.20 -9.43
N LEU A 174 5.91 -1.76 -8.52
CA LEU A 174 7.01 -0.86 -8.84
C LEU A 174 8.10 -1.56 -9.64
N SER A 175 8.45 -2.79 -9.27
CA SER A 175 9.39 -3.63 -10.01
C SER A 175 8.93 -3.79 -11.47
N ARG A 176 7.64 -4.08 -11.68
CA ARG A 176 7.05 -4.18 -13.03
C ARG A 176 7.12 -2.87 -13.80
N THR A 177 6.86 -1.73 -13.14
CA THR A 177 7.01 -0.41 -13.75
C THR A 177 8.44 -0.17 -14.23
N LEU A 178 9.47 -0.50 -13.44
CA LEU A 178 10.87 -0.31 -13.83
C LEU A 178 11.24 -1.17 -15.05
N ILE A 179 10.85 -2.44 -15.05
CA ILE A 179 11.10 -3.35 -16.18
C ILE A 179 10.42 -2.79 -17.44
N LYS A 180 9.14 -2.39 -17.34
CA LYS A 180 8.41 -1.85 -18.49
C LYS A 180 8.95 -0.50 -18.96
N ALA A 181 9.42 0.33 -18.04
CA ALA A 181 10.05 1.61 -18.37
C ALA A 181 11.38 1.42 -19.10
N ASN A 182 12.13 0.36 -18.76
CA ASN A 182 13.32 -0.04 -19.50
C ASN A 182 12.98 -0.37 -20.97
N GLU A 183 11.97 -1.22 -21.19
CA GLU A 183 11.49 -1.57 -22.53
C GLU A 183 11.00 -0.34 -23.34
N ASN A 184 10.37 0.62 -22.66
CA ASN A 184 9.84 1.83 -23.29
C ASN A 184 10.89 2.96 -23.44
N GLY A 185 12.13 2.77 -23.00
CA GLY A 185 13.19 3.78 -23.05
C GLY A 185 13.04 4.95 -22.06
N CYS A 186 12.26 4.79 -20.98
CA CYS A 186 12.03 5.81 -19.95
C CYS A 186 12.52 5.39 -18.54
N LEU A 187 13.47 4.44 -18.46
CA LEU A 187 13.98 3.90 -17.20
C LEU A 187 14.47 4.98 -16.23
N SER A 188 15.20 6.00 -16.71
CA SER A 188 15.74 7.06 -15.86
C SER A 188 14.65 7.82 -15.10
N GLN A 189 13.51 8.09 -15.75
CA GLN A 189 12.37 8.75 -15.12
C GLN A 189 11.68 7.82 -14.12
N ALA A 190 11.50 6.54 -14.48
CA ALA A 190 10.87 5.56 -13.60
C ALA A 190 11.70 5.27 -12.34
N LEU A 191 13.04 5.20 -12.46
CA LEU A 191 13.96 5.08 -11.32
C LEU A 191 13.77 6.23 -10.34
N THR A 192 13.67 7.46 -10.85
CA THR A 192 13.41 8.64 -10.02
C THR A 192 12.06 8.54 -9.31
N VAL A 193 10.99 8.18 -10.01
CA VAL A 193 9.65 8.02 -9.43
C VAL A 193 9.64 6.93 -8.34
N ALA A 194 10.20 5.75 -8.63
CA ALA A 194 10.29 4.66 -7.67
C ALA A 194 11.06 5.09 -6.40
N SER A 195 12.18 5.80 -6.57
CA SER A 195 13.00 6.27 -5.45
C SER A 195 12.29 7.32 -4.59
N MET A 196 11.54 8.23 -5.24
CA MET A 196 10.74 9.24 -4.53
C MET A 196 9.62 8.59 -3.73
N LEU A 197 8.93 7.59 -4.29
CA LEU A 197 7.88 6.85 -3.59
C LEU A 197 8.42 6.06 -2.39
N SER A 198 9.59 5.42 -2.52
CA SER A 198 10.25 4.72 -1.41
C SER A 198 10.63 5.62 -0.23
N ALA A 199 10.73 6.94 -0.44
CA ALA A 199 11.10 7.91 0.58
C ALA A 199 9.94 8.83 1.04
N GLU A 200 8.73 8.65 0.52
CA GLU A 200 7.67 9.68 0.56
C GLU A 200 7.33 10.19 1.97
N THR A 201 7.27 9.28 2.96
CA THR A 201 7.02 9.64 4.37
C THR A 201 8.10 10.53 4.98
N SER A 202 9.29 10.55 4.40
CA SER A 202 10.43 11.37 4.81
C SER A 202 10.61 12.63 3.97
N LEU A 203 9.81 12.85 2.90
CA LEU A 203 10.02 13.97 1.96
C LEU A 203 9.27 15.25 2.37
N LEU A 204 8.00 15.10 2.76
CA LEU A 204 7.16 16.24 3.13
C LEU A 204 7.20 16.46 4.65
N PRO A 205 7.25 17.71 5.12
CA PRO A 205 7.15 18.01 6.53
C PRO A 205 5.76 17.62 7.03
N VAL A 206 5.70 17.00 8.22
CA VAL A 206 4.45 16.78 8.93
C VAL A 206 3.87 18.16 9.21
N ARG A 207 2.92 18.61 8.38
CA ARG A 207 2.21 19.87 8.59
C ARG A 207 1.55 19.80 9.96
N SER A 208 2.14 20.45 10.95
CA SER A 208 1.48 20.64 12.23
C SER A 208 0.19 21.38 11.94
N THR A 209 -0.95 20.80 12.34
CA THR A 209 -2.31 21.35 12.25
C THR A 209 -2.51 22.66 13.02
N LYS A 210 -1.44 23.36 13.40
CA LYS A 210 -1.50 24.66 14.05
C LYS A 210 -1.56 25.76 12.99
N ASN A 211 -2.77 26.33 12.87
CA ASN A 211 -3.18 27.52 12.13
C ASN A 211 -3.63 27.30 10.68
N SER A 212 -4.77 26.61 10.53
CA SER A 212 -5.43 26.31 9.26
C SER A 212 -6.40 27.37 8.72
N GLU A 213 -6.29 28.65 9.14
CA GLU A 213 -7.16 29.71 8.57
C GLU A 213 -6.37 30.89 7.97
N ASN A 214 -5.30 31.38 8.62
CA ASN A 214 -4.54 32.55 8.12
C ASN A 214 -3.26 32.23 7.31
N LYS A 215 -2.95 30.95 7.07
CA LYS A 215 -1.81 30.51 6.24
C LYS A 215 -2.18 29.77 4.97
N ARG A 216 -3.47 29.70 4.61
CA ARG A 216 -3.88 29.23 3.26
C ARG A 216 -3.50 30.21 2.13
N LYS A 217 -3.05 31.43 2.48
CA LYS A 217 -2.67 32.48 1.54
C LYS A 217 -1.16 32.68 1.35
N HIS A 218 -0.31 31.98 2.10
CA HIS A 218 1.15 32.04 1.92
C HIS A 218 1.70 30.66 1.56
N ALA A 219 2.28 30.60 0.36
CA ALA A 219 3.03 29.50 -0.24
C ALA A 219 2.19 28.39 -0.92
N PHE A 220 1.61 28.71 -2.07
CA PHE A 220 1.97 27.92 -3.25
C PHE A 220 3.50 28.01 -3.33
N LEU A 221 4.22 27.06 -2.72
CA LEU A 221 5.60 26.83 -3.11
C LEU A 221 5.53 26.51 -4.60
N ASP A 222 6.39 27.11 -5.43
CA ASP A 222 6.49 26.88 -6.89
C ASP A 222 6.95 25.44 -7.22
N LEU A 223 6.54 24.46 -6.41
CA LEU A 223 6.70 23.06 -6.68
C LEU A 223 5.97 22.75 -7.99
N PRO A 224 6.55 21.88 -8.83
CA PRO A 224 5.94 21.44 -10.07
C PRO A 224 4.52 20.92 -9.85
N ASP A 225 3.65 21.13 -10.81
CA ASP A 225 2.23 20.74 -10.76
C ASP A 225 1.96 19.35 -11.40
N GLY A 226 3.01 18.60 -11.71
CA GLY A 226 2.91 17.32 -12.42
C GLY A 226 2.47 17.46 -13.87
N SER A 227 2.51 18.67 -14.45
CA SER A 227 2.00 19.00 -15.79
C SER A 227 0.55 18.56 -16.02
N GLY A 228 -0.26 18.55 -14.97
CA GLY A 228 -1.66 18.08 -15.00
C GLY A 228 -1.83 16.56 -15.06
N TRP A 229 -0.75 15.78 -15.15
CA TRP A 229 -0.81 14.32 -15.25
C TRP A 229 -0.90 13.61 -13.91
N GLY A 230 -0.48 14.26 -12.83
CA GLY A 230 -0.64 13.76 -11.46
C GLY A 230 0.66 13.69 -10.65
N ASP A 231 0.56 13.06 -9.49
CA ASP A 231 1.53 13.12 -8.40
C ASP A 231 2.85 12.41 -8.76
N HIS A 232 2.79 11.29 -9.47
CA HIS A 232 4.00 10.60 -9.94
C HIS A 232 4.88 11.50 -10.80
N ILE A 233 4.27 12.33 -11.64
CA ILE A 233 5.00 13.27 -12.50
C ILE A 233 5.51 14.45 -11.69
N GLN A 234 4.76 14.93 -10.70
CA GLN A 234 5.26 15.94 -9.77
C GLN A 234 6.51 15.44 -9.02
N LEU A 235 6.50 14.21 -8.48
CA LEU A 235 7.65 13.64 -7.79
C LEU A 235 8.89 13.58 -8.70
N LEU A 236 8.70 13.20 -9.96
CA LEU A 236 9.76 13.24 -10.97
C LEU A 236 10.32 14.66 -11.15
N GLN A 237 9.45 15.64 -11.36
CA GLN A 237 9.83 17.03 -11.62
C GLN A 237 10.55 17.65 -10.42
N ILE A 238 10.11 17.35 -9.19
CA ILE A 238 10.77 17.82 -7.95
C ILE A 238 12.22 17.34 -7.93
N TYR A 239 12.46 16.06 -8.20
CA TYR A 239 13.82 15.52 -8.23
C TYR A 239 14.64 16.11 -9.38
N GLU A 240 14.07 16.25 -10.58
CA GLU A 240 14.78 16.81 -11.73
C GLU A 240 15.16 18.28 -11.52
N GLN A 241 14.30 19.09 -10.89
CA GLN A 241 14.64 20.45 -10.50
C GLN A 241 15.75 20.49 -9.44
N TRP A 242 15.73 19.56 -8.49
CA TRP A 242 16.80 19.45 -7.49
C TRP A 242 18.15 19.06 -8.13
N ASP A 243 18.13 18.13 -9.09
CA ASP A 243 19.30 17.73 -9.89
C ASP A 243 19.84 18.89 -10.74
N GLN A 244 18.96 19.69 -11.35
CA GLN A 244 19.34 20.89 -12.10
C GLN A 244 19.99 21.99 -11.23
N ASN A 245 19.66 22.02 -9.94
CA ASN A 245 20.28 22.91 -8.94
C ASN A 245 21.45 22.23 -8.22
N ASP A 246 22.14 21.29 -8.87
CA ASP A 246 23.34 20.60 -8.36
C ASP A 246 23.15 19.96 -6.97
N TYR A 247 21.94 19.48 -6.68
CA TYR A 247 21.56 18.89 -5.39
C TYR A 247 21.70 19.85 -4.19
N ASP A 248 21.49 21.15 -4.41
CA ASP A 248 21.61 22.16 -3.37
C ASP A 248 20.68 21.90 -2.17
N PHE A 249 21.22 22.08 -0.96
CA PHE A 249 20.49 21.94 0.29
C PHE A 249 19.68 23.19 0.65
N SER A 250 20.06 24.38 0.16
CA SER A 250 19.24 25.59 0.31
C SER A 250 17.94 25.42 -0.46
N TRP A 251 18.03 24.97 -1.71
CA TRP A 251 16.86 24.67 -2.54
C TRP A 251 15.84 23.78 -1.80
N CYS A 252 16.27 22.66 -1.19
CA CYS A 252 15.35 21.84 -0.42
C CYS A 252 14.66 22.61 0.72
N LYS A 253 15.37 23.50 1.43
CA LYS A 253 14.78 24.28 2.53
C LYS A 253 13.79 25.33 2.02
N ASP A 254 14.10 25.96 0.89
CA ASP A 254 13.26 26.99 0.28
C ASP A 254 11.92 26.41 -0.16
N TYR A 255 11.91 25.15 -0.60
CA TYR A 255 10.73 24.37 -0.97
C TYR A 255 10.15 23.50 0.16
N ASP A 256 10.60 23.73 1.40
CA ASP A 256 10.16 22.98 2.60
C ASP A 256 10.28 21.45 2.46
N LEU A 257 11.25 20.97 1.69
CA LEU A 257 11.59 19.56 1.50
C LEU A 257 12.61 19.11 2.54
N GLN A 258 12.41 17.91 3.08
CA GLN A 258 13.37 17.35 4.03
C GLN A 258 14.65 16.88 3.31
N VAL A 259 15.76 17.59 3.56
CA VAL A 259 17.09 17.29 2.98
C VAL A 259 17.51 15.83 3.16
N ARG A 260 17.20 15.21 4.31
CA ARG A 260 17.54 13.80 4.56
C ARG A 260 16.76 12.85 3.66
N GLY A 261 15.46 13.12 3.47
CA GLY A 261 14.63 12.35 2.55
C GLY A 261 15.17 12.44 1.13
N MET A 262 15.49 13.65 0.65
CA MET A 262 16.06 13.85 -0.69
C MET A 262 17.41 13.15 -0.89
N LYS A 263 18.30 13.19 0.11
CA LYS A 263 19.56 12.40 0.07
C LYS A 263 19.29 10.90 -0.01
N PHE A 264 18.36 10.40 0.79
CA PHE A 264 17.97 8.99 0.75
C PHE A 264 17.40 8.61 -0.62
N VAL A 265 16.56 9.45 -1.22
CA VAL A 265 16.08 9.26 -2.61
C VAL A 265 17.25 9.11 -3.58
N LYS A 266 18.24 9.99 -3.51
CA LYS A 266 19.43 9.93 -4.39
C LYS A 266 20.20 8.62 -4.21
N ASP A 267 20.34 8.15 -2.97
CA ASP A 267 21.01 6.88 -2.67
C ASP A 267 20.22 5.67 -3.18
N VAL A 268 18.90 5.64 -2.96
CA VAL A 268 17.99 4.59 -3.48
C VAL A 268 18.03 4.57 -5.01
N ARG A 269 17.96 5.74 -5.65
CA ARG A 269 18.01 5.86 -7.10
C ARG A 269 19.31 5.30 -7.68
N ARG A 270 20.44 5.57 -7.03
CA ARG A 270 21.75 5.01 -7.41
C ARG A 270 21.76 3.48 -7.28
N GLN A 271 21.27 2.96 -6.16
CA GLN A 271 21.21 1.51 -5.93
C GLN A 271 20.33 0.80 -6.96
N LEU A 272 19.13 1.33 -7.22
CA LEU A 272 18.22 0.76 -8.22
C LEU A 272 18.83 0.83 -9.64
N SER A 273 19.54 1.90 -9.99
CA SER A 273 20.27 1.99 -11.28
C SER A 273 21.31 0.86 -11.39
N GLN A 274 22.11 0.64 -10.35
CA GLN A 274 23.14 -0.41 -10.34
C GLN A 274 22.55 -1.80 -10.46
N ILE A 275 21.42 -2.07 -9.80
CA ILE A 275 20.72 -3.36 -9.90
C ILE A 275 20.17 -3.54 -11.31
N MET A 276 19.51 -2.52 -11.88
CA MET A 276 19.00 -2.58 -13.25
C MET A 276 20.10 -2.75 -14.29
N GLU A 277 21.26 -2.11 -14.11
CA GLU A 277 22.45 -2.30 -14.94
C GLU A 277 22.99 -3.73 -14.87
N LYS A 278 23.06 -4.31 -13.66
CA LYS A 278 23.49 -5.68 -13.45
C LYS A 278 22.54 -6.68 -14.12
N ILE A 279 21.24 -6.48 -14.00
CA ILE A 279 20.21 -7.29 -14.66
C ILE A 279 20.35 -7.19 -16.19
N ALA A 280 20.58 -5.98 -16.70
CA ALA A 280 20.68 -5.71 -18.13
C ALA A 280 21.99 -6.24 -18.77
N ASN A 281 23.08 -6.36 -18.02
CA ASN A 281 24.33 -6.99 -18.49
C ASN A 281 24.21 -8.50 -18.79
N GLY A 282 23.05 -9.14 -18.51
CA GLY A 282 22.70 -10.49 -19.00
C GLY A 282 21.85 -10.51 -20.27
N SER A 283 21.28 -9.36 -20.67
CA SER A 283 20.45 -9.15 -21.87
C SER A 283 19.82 -7.76 -21.74
N LEU A 284 20.30 -6.78 -22.52
CA LEU A 284 19.71 -5.49 -22.94
C LEU A 284 20.62 -4.27 -22.71
N ASP A 285 20.73 -3.48 -23.77
CA ASP A 285 21.55 -2.28 -23.92
C ASP A 285 21.09 -1.15 -22.98
N VAL A 286 21.78 -0.97 -21.85
CA VAL A 286 21.55 0.17 -20.96
C VAL A 286 22.13 1.41 -21.64
N ARG A 287 21.30 2.10 -22.44
CA ARG A 287 21.62 3.45 -22.93
C ARG A 287 21.48 4.49 -21.81
N ALA A 288 22.15 4.24 -20.69
CA ALA A 288 22.46 5.27 -19.72
C ALA A 288 23.62 6.10 -20.29
N ASN A 289 23.34 7.06 -21.18
CA ASN A 289 24.18 8.27 -21.38
C ASN A 289 23.81 9.18 -22.56
N GLU A 290 22.62 9.10 -23.14
CA GLU A 290 22.22 10.22 -24.00
C GLU A 290 21.69 11.36 -23.14
N ARG A 291 22.60 12.31 -22.84
CA ARG A 291 22.27 13.70 -22.48
C ARG A 291 21.36 14.26 -23.57
N HIS A 292 20.06 13.95 -23.51
CA HIS A 292 19.07 14.43 -24.46
C HIS A 292 18.89 15.94 -24.30
N LYS A 293 19.75 16.68 -25.00
CA LYS A 293 19.55 18.07 -25.37
C LYS A 293 18.33 18.12 -26.30
N GLY A 294 17.14 18.28 -25.72
CA GLY A 294 15.89 18.39 -26.45
C GLY A 294 14.70 17.80 -25.68
N ARG A 295 14.47 18.25 -24.43
CA ARG A 295 13.38 17.72 -23.62
C ARG A 295 12.03 18.33 -24.00
N HIS A 296 11.40 17.81 -25.06
CA HIS A 296 9.94 17.66 -24.97
C HIS A 296 9.71 16.53 -23.96
N HIS A 297 9.32 16.87 -22.73
CA HIS A 297 9.06 15.88 -21.68
C HIS A 297 7.79 15.10 -22.02
N ASN A 298 7.91 14.09 -22.88
CA ASN A 298 6.81 13.21 -23.17
C ASN A 298 6.66 12.18 -22.03
N TYR A 299 5.79 12.48 -21.06
CA TYR A 299 5.50 11.57 -19.95
C TYR A 299 4.65 10.36 -20.36
N LYS A 300 4.25 10.23 -21.63
CA LYS A 300 3.37 9.15 -22.12
C LYS A 300 3.98 7.76 -21.90
N THR A 301 5.27 7.59 -22.18
CA THR A 301 5.96 6.30 -22.02
C THR A 301 6.07 5.87 -20.56
N LEU A 302 6.36 6.82 -19.66
CA LEU A 302 6.38 6.63 -18.21
C LEU A 302 4.98 6.30 -17.68
N ARG A 303 3.96 7.08 -18.04
CA ARG A 303 2.56 6.83 -17.66
C ARG A 303 2.09 5.45 -18.11
N LYS A 304 2.47 5.02 -19.32
CA LYS A 304 2.18 3.67 -19.81
C LYS A 304 2.87 2.59 -18.98
N ALA A 305 4.13 2.81 -18.59
CA ALA A 305 4.85 1.89 -17.69
C ALA A 305 4.22 1.82 -16.29
N LEU A 306 3.77 2.96 -15.75
CA LEU A 306 2.99 3.04 -14.51
C LEU A 306 1.67 2.28 -14.64
N CYS A 307 0.93 2.47 -15.73
CA CYS A 307 -0.31 1.74 -16.02
C CYS A 307 -0.14 0.22 -16.00
N ILE A 308 0.97 -0.28 -16.52
CA ILE A 308 1.25 -1.73 -16.57
C ILE A 308 1.74 -2.25 -15.22
N GLY A 309 2.57 -1.50 -14.49
CA GLY A 309 3.04 -1.94 -13.18
C GLY A 309 1.97 -1.85 -12.09
N TYR A 310 1.14 -0.81 -12.12
CA TYR A 310 0.00 -0.61 -11.21
C TYR A 310 -1.31 -1.16 -11.79
N ALA A 311 -1.24 -2.24 -12.56
CA ALA A 311 -2.40 -2.81 -13.23
C ALA A 311 -3.48 -3.33 -12.26
N SER A 312 -3.12 -3.68 -11.02
CA SER A 312 -4.07 -4.00 -9.95
C SER A 312 -4.58 -2.77 -9.19
N GLN A 313 -4.00 -1.58 -9.42
CA GLN A 313 -4.35 -0.32 -8.78
C GLN A 313 -4.86 0.72 -9.79
N LEU A 314 -5.86 0.33 -10.57
CA LEU A 314 -6.54 1.19 -11.54
C LEU A 314 -7.88 1.70 -11.00
N ALA A 315 -8.33 2.85 -11.47
CA ALA A 315 -9.65 3.38 -11.17
C ALA A 315 -10.24 4.16 -12.35
N GLU A 316 -11.56 4.07 -12.48
CA GLU A 316 -12.38 4.72 -13.49
C GLU A 316 -13.23 5.81 -12.86
N ARG A 317 -13.26 7.00 -13.45
CA ARG A 317 -14.09 8.11 -12.99
C ARG A 317 -15.57 7.81 -13.25
N MET A 318 -16.43 8.19 -12.33
CA MET A 318 -17.88 8.10 -12.52
C MET A 318 -18.39 9.20 -13.47
N ASP A 319 -19.38 8.89 -14.30
CA ASP A 319 -19.85 9.77 -15.39
C ASP A 319 -20.23 11.18 -14.95
N ARG A 320 -20.79 11.34 -13.74
CA ARG A 320 -21.44 12.58 -13.27
C ARG A 320 -20.77 13.24 -12.06
N HIS A 321 -19.66 12.71 -11.56
CA HIS A 321 -18.91 13.36 -10.48
C HIS A 321 -17.44 12.90 -10.45
N ASN A 322 -16.60 13.68 -9.77
CA ASN A 322 -15.17 13.42 -9.57
C ASN A 322 -14.85 12.33 -8.54
N GLY A 323 -15.76 11.36 -8.41
CA GLY A 323 -15.51 10.13 -7.66
C GLY A 323 -15.08 9.04 -8.62
N TYR A 324 -14.34 8.07 -8.10
CA TYR A 324 -13.77 6.99 -8.87
C TYR A 324 -14.28 5.65 -8.37
N ARG A 325 -14.40 4.69 -9.28
CA ARG A 325 -14.62 3.28 -9.00
C ARG A 325 -13.33 2.53 -9.26
N THR A 326 -12.82 1.80 -8.27
CA THR A 326 -11.63 0.98 -8.48
C THR A 326 -11.90 -0.15 -9.48
N ILE A 327 -10.91 -0.41 -10.32
CA ILE A 327 -10.88 -1.51 -11.28
C ILE A 327 -10.02 -2.60 -10.62
N GLY A 328 -10.68 -3.61 -10.06
CA GLY A 328 -10.04 -4.71 -9.34
C GLY A 328 -11.08 -5.78 -8.98
N PHE A 329 -10.69 -6.74 -8.15
CA PHE A 329 -11.56 -7.90 -7.82
C PHE A 329 -12.85 -7.49 -7.12
N LYS A 330 -12.80 -6.46 -6.28
CA LYS A 330 -13.96 -5.88 -5.63
C LYS A 330 -13.95 -4.37 -5.84
N PRO A 331 -14.76 -3.87 -6.79
CA PRO A 331 -14.87 -2.44 -7.04
C PRO A 331 -15.31 -1.69 -5.79
N GLN A 332 -14.68 -0.55 -5.51
CA GLN A 332 -15.01 0.34 -4.39
C GLN A 332 -15.14 1.78 -4.90
N LEU A 333 -16.02 2.54 -4.26
CA LEU A 333 -16.13 3.97 -4.49
C LEU A 333 -15.04 4.69 -3.69
N VAL A 334 -14.21 5.45 -4.39
CA VAL A 334 -13.03 6.13 -3.85
C VAL A 334 -12.94 7.55 -4.39
N GLN A 335 -12.15 8.41 -3.73
CA GLN A 335 -11.90 9.78 -4.17
C GLN A 335 -10.40 10.02 -4.30
N VAL A 336 -10.01 11.00 -5.12
CA VAL A 336 -8.62 11.49 -5.14
C VAL A 336 -8.33 12.20 -3.82
N HIS A 337 -7.21 11.87 -3.18
CA HIS A 337 -6.84 12.50 -1.92
C HIS A 337 -6.62 14.02 -2.11
N PRO A 338 -7.05 14.89 -1.18
CA PRO A 338 -6.93 16.34 -1.32
C PRO A 338 -5.50 16.89 -1.44
N SER A 339 -4.47 16.08 -1.16
CA SER A 339 -3.07 16.47 -1.36
C SER A 339 -2.57 16.24 -2.78
N SER A 340 -3.34 15.58 -3.64
CA SER A 340 -2.95 15.30 -5.02
C SER A 340 -2.92 16.59 -5.85
N VAL A 341 -2.00 16.66 -6.81
CA VAL A 341 -1.92 17.73 -7.80
C VAL A 341 -2.60 17.40 -9.12
N LEU A 342 -3.31 16.26 -9.19
CA LEU A 342 -4.12 15.92 -10.35
C LEU A 342 -5.08 17.08 -10.66
N LYS A 343 -5.04 17.56 -11.91
CA LYS A 343 -5.86 18.69 -12.34
C LYS A 343 -7.13 18.22 -13.02
N THR A 344 -8.19 19.02 -12.88
CA THR A 344 -9.39 18.89 -13.69
C THR A 344 -9.20 19.57 -15.04
N ASP A 345 -9.97 19.13 -16.03
CA ASP A 345 -10.09 19.81 -17.31
C ASP A 345 -10.89 21.13 -17.20
N GLU A 346 -11.14 21.77 -18.34
CA GLU A 346 -11.89 23.03 -18.47
C GLU A 346 -13.34 22.92 -17.95
N TYR A 347 -13.89 21.70 -17.92
CA TYR A 347 -15.23 21.40 -17.43
C TYR A 347 -15.24 21.01 -15.95
N GLY A 348 -14.09 21.07 -15.27
CA GLY A 348 -13.96 20.70 -13.87
C GLY A 348 -13.95 19.18 -13.63
N MET A 349 -13.68 18.38 -14.67
CA MET A 349 -13.70 16.92 -14.60
C MET A 349 -12.28 16.34 -14.52
N PHE A 350 -12.08 15.36 -13.65
CA PHE A 350 -10.80 14.64 -13.61
C PHE A 350 -10.65 13.66 -14.80
N PRO A 351 -9.43 13.20 -15.09
CA PRO A 351 -9.19 12.19 -16.12
C PRO A 351 -10.01 10.92 -15.91
N GLU A 352 -10.52 10.33 -17.01
CA GLU A 352 -11.40 9.17 -16.97
C GLU A 352 -10.75 7.96 -16.29
N TYR A 353 -9.48 7.67 -16.58
CA TYR A 353 -8.73 6.58 -15.98
C TYR A 353 -7.49 7.08 -15.24
N VAL A 354 -7.26 6.52 -14.06
CA VAL A 354 -6.10 6.81 -13.24
C VAL A 354 -5.49 5.53 -12.65
N VAL A 355 -4.18 5.56 -12.42
CA VAL A 355 -3.50 4.65 -11.49
C VAL A 355 -3.28 5.34 -10.15
N TYR A 356 -3.22 4.56 -9.07
CA TYR A 356 -2.87 5.05 -7.74
C TYR A 356 -1.79 4.17 -7.09
N HIS A 357 -0.97 4.75 -6.22
CA HIS A 357 0.06 4.01 -5.48
C HIS A 357 -0.53 3.25 -4.30
N GLU A 358 -1.37 3.94 -3.51
CA GLU A 358 -1.97 3.40 -2.29
C GLU A 358 -3.44 3.82 -2.19
N LEU A 359 -4.26 2.91 -1.65
CA LEU A 359 -5.63 3.18 -1.28
C LEU A 359 -5.75 3.19 0.24
N ILE A 360 -6.15 4.35 0.79
CA ILE A 360 -6.22 4.60 2.23
C ILE A 360 -7.66 4.47 2.70
N ALA A 361 -7.89 3.54 3.63
CA ALA A 361 -9.18 3.39 4.29
C ALA A 361 -9.42 4.54 5.28
N THR A 362 -10.43 5.36 4.98
CA THR A 362 -11.01 6.35 5.90
C THR A 362 -12.55 6.30 5.76
N PRO A 363 -13.35 7.07 6.52
CA PRO A 363 -14.80 7.15 6.28
C PRO A 363 -15.17 7.46 4.83
N ARG A 364 -14.27 8.12 4.08
CA ARG A 364 -14.30 8.21 2.62
C ARG A 364 -12.96 7.68 2.07
N PRO A 365 -12.91 6.50 1.43
CA PRO A 365 -11.66 5.96 0.91
C PRO A 365 -10.98 6.91 -0.07
N TYR A 366 -9.66 7.09 0.08
CA TYR A 366 -8.88 8.01 -0.74
C TYR A 366 -7.74 7.30 -1.46
N MET A 367 -7.58 7.60 -2.75
CA MET A 367 -6.41 7.24 -3.55
C MET A 367 -5.29 8.25 -3.34
N ARG A 368 -4.08 7.76 -3.08
CA ARG A 368 -2.86 8.57 -2.90
C ARG A 368 -1.85 8.28 -4.00
N ASN A 369 -1.11 9.33 -4.38
CA ASN A 369 -0.18 9.35 -5.51
C ASN A 369 -0.87 8.87 -6.79
N VAL A 370 -1.68 9.75 -7.37
CA VAL A 370 -2.52 9.42 -8.52
C VAL A 370 -1.83 9.86 -9.81
N CYS A 371 -1.96 9.10 -10.88
CA CYS A 371 -1.51 9.50 -12.21
C CYS A 371 -2.56 9.15 -13.26
N ALA A 372 -2.87 10.09 -14.14
CA ALA A 372 -3.75 9.87 -15.27
C ALA A 372 -3.16 8.87 -16.26
N VAL A 373 -4.01 8.04 -16.86
CA VAL A 373 -3.65 7.04 -17.88
C VAL A 373 -4.66 7.03 -19.03
N GLU A 374 -4.32 6.38 -20.14
CA GLU A 374 -5.16 6.31 -21.34
C GLU A 374 -5.94 4.99 -21.41
N MET A 375 -7.20 5.04 -21.85
CA MET A 375 -8.08 3.86 -22.01
C MET A 375 -7.42 2.74 -22.83
N GLN A 376 -6.65 3.09 -23.87
CA GLN A 376 -5.95 2.13 -24.74
C GLN A 376 -4.99 1.21 -23.97
N TRP A 377 -4.44 1.66 -22.85
CA TRP A 377 -3.53 0.86 -22.01
C TRP A 377 -4.29 0.06 -20.95
N VAL A 378 -5.48 0.51 -20.58
CA VAL A 378 -6.36 -0.11 -19.58
C VAL A 378 -7.14 -1.30 -20.18
N ILE A 379 -7.59 -1.21 -21.43
CA ILE A 379 -8.38 -2.27 -22.10
C ILE A 379 -7.71 -3.66 -22.02
N PRO A 380 -6.39 -3.83 -22.31
CA PRO A 380 -5.75 -5.14 -22.20
C PRO A 380 -5.76 -5.70 -20.77
N ILE A 381 -5.70 -4.82 -19.76
CA ILE A 381 -5.71 -5.20 -18.33
C ILE A 381 -7.11 -5.66 -17.93
N LEU A 382 -8.17 -4.95 -18.37
CA LEU A 382 -9.56 -5.36 -18.16
C LEU A 382 -9.84 -6.76 -18.72
N LYS A 383 -9.35 -7.06 -19.93
CA LYS A 383 -9.49 -8.38 -20.54
C LYS A 383 -8.78 -9.50 -19.76
N LYS A 384 -7.69 -9.20 -19.05
CA LYS A 384 -7.03 -10.17 -18.17
C LYS A 384 -7.83 -10.40 -16.90
N LEU A 385 -8.36 -9.33 -16.31
CA LEU A 385 -9.23 -9.42 -15.13
C LEU A 385 -10.47 -10.31 -15.36
N GLU A 386 -11.08 -10.23 -16.55
CA GLU A 386 -12.23 -11.06 -16.92
C GLU A 386 -11.93 -12.57 -17.02
N LYS A 387 -10.67 -12.94 -17.34
CA LYS A 387 -10.26 -14.33 -17.60
C LYS A 387 -9.64 -15.04 -16.39
N LEU A 388 -9.60 -14.38 -15.24
CA LEU A 388 -8.80 -14.81 -14.12
C LEU A 388 -9.43 -16.00 -13.37
N ASP A 389 -8.65 -17.07 -13.17
CA ASP A 389 -9.05 -18.26 -12.40
C ASP A 389 -8.02 -18.57 -11.29
N VAL A 390 -8.41 -18.29 -10.04
CA VAL A 390 -7.53 -18.38 -8.87
C VAL A 390 -7.06 -19.80 -8.59
N LYS A 391 -7.90 -20.81 -8.86
CA LYS A 391 -7.57 -22.21 -8.57
C LYS A 391 -6.47 -22.73 -9.49
N LYS A 392 -6.36 -22.18 -10.70
CA LYS A 392 -5.24 -22.49 -11.61
C LYS A 392 -3.96 -21.79 -11.19
N LEU A 393 -4.06 -20.58 -10.65
CA LEU A 393 -2.90 -19.78 -10.23
C LEU A 393 -2.17 -20.33 -9.00
N SER A 394 -2.82 -21.17 -8.18
CA SER A 394 -2.17 -21.73 -6.99
C SER A 394 -1.06 -22.72 -7.34
N GLY A 395 -1.10 -23.33 -8.53
CA GLY A 395 -0.18 -24.39 -8.95
C GLY A 395 -0.63 -25.80 -8.54
N GLY A 396 -1.78 -25.93 -7.86
CA GLY A 396 -2.37 -27.24 -7.58
C GLY A 396 -2.88 -27.90 -8.86
N GLN A 397 -2.59 -29.18 -9.06
CA GLN A 397 -3.31 -29.99 -10.05
C GLN A 397 -4.81 -29.84 -9.78
N ILE A 398 -5.60 -29.62 -10.83
CA ILE A 398 -7.06 -29.77 -10.76
C ILE A 398 -7.31 -31.27 -10.53
N ILE A 399 -7.23 -31.71 -9.28
CA ILE A 399 -7.92 -32.92 -8.89
C ILE A 399 -9.38 -32.54 -9.04
N ARG A 400 -9.99 -32.97 -10.14
CA ARG A 400 -11.43 -33.10 -10.19
C ARG A 400 -11.76 -34.12 -9.11
N ASP A 401 -11.99 -33.65 -7.89
CA ASP A 401 -12.74 -34.42 -6.92
C ASP A 401 -14.15 -34.52 -7.51
N GLU A 402 -14.34 -35.53 -8.37
CA GLU A 402 -15.62 -36.19 -8.52
C GLU A 402 -15.92 -36.83 -7.16
N GLU A 403 -16.26 -36.00 -6.18
CA GLU A 403 -17.06 -36.48 -5.07
C GLU A 403 -18.39 -36.91 -5.67
N ASN A 404 -18.52 -38.22 -5.83
CA ASN A 404 -19.77 -38.96 -6.00
C ASN A 404 -20.79 -38.40 -5.00
N ILE A 405 -21.62 -37.47 -5.46
CA ILE A 405 -22.87 -37.11 -4.78
C ILE A 405 -23.79 -38.31 -5.00
N PRO A 406 -24.24 -39.03 -3.96
CA PRO A 406 -25.23 -40.08 -4.14
C PRO A 406 -26.52 -39.44 -4.65
N GLU A 407 -27.05 -39.96 -5.76
CA GLU A 407 -28.36 -39.58 -6.29
C GLU A 407 -29.42 -39.68 -5.18
N LEU A 408 -30.02 -38.54 -4.83
CA LEU A 408 -31.23 -38.50 -4.00
C LEU A 408 -32.42 -38.94 -4.86
N PRO A 409 -33.32 -39.80 -4.32
CA PRO A 409 -34.39 -40.38 -5.10
C PRO A 409 -35.41 -39.33 -5.54
N GLU A 410 -35.88 -39.48 -6.78
CA GLU A 410 -36.94 -38.68 -7.40
C GLU A 410 -38.14 -38.49 -6.46
N LYS A 411 -38.39 -37.23 -6.08
CA LYS A 411 -39.66 -36.85 -5.47
C LYS A 411 -40.56 -36.21 -6.53
N VAL A 412 -41.47 -37.06 -7.01
CA VAL A 412 -42.89 -36.82 -7.33
C VAL A 412 -43.30 -35.35 -7.46
N ALA A 413 -43.77 -35.02 -8.66
CA ALA A 413 -44.44 -33.78 -9.01
C ALA A 413 -45.56 -33.41 -8.03
N VAL A 414 -45.49 -32.20 -7.47
CA VAL A 414 -46.66 -31.49 -6.95
C VAL A 414 -46.71 -30.12 -7.59
N THR A 415 -47.63 -29.99 -8.53
CA THR A 415 -48.03 -28.78 -9.22
C THR A 415 -48.65 -27.76 -8.25
N GLY A 416 -48.21 -26.50 -8.39
CA GLY A 416 -49.03 -25.30 -8.19
C GLY A 416 -49.22 -24.81 -6.76
N LEU A 417 -48.76 -23.59 -6.47
CA LEU A 417 -49.54 -22.54 -5.79
C LEU A 417 -48.78 -21.20 -5.90
N LEU A 418 -49.52 -20.20 -6.36
CA LEU A 418 -49.07 -18.86 -6.72
C LEU A 418 -48.62 -18.06 -5.48
N ASP A 419 -47.48 -17.38 -5.62
CA ASP A 419 -46.90 -16.45 -4.65
C ASP A 419 -47.81 -15.21 -4.53
N ASP A 420 -48.71 -15.15 -3.54
CA ASP A 420 -49.57 -13.97 -3.27
C ASP A 420 -48.83 -12.96 -2.36
N PRO A 421 -48.44 -11.78 -2.87
CA PRO A 421 -47.73 -10.75 -2.11
C PRO A 421 -48.55 -10.20 -0.92
N ALA A 422 -49.89 -10.27 -0.98
CA ALA A 422 -50.76 -9.76 0.07
C ALA A 422 -50.68 -10.62 1.35
N ALA A 423 -50.39 -11.91 1.22
CA ALA A 423 -50.19 -12.81 2.36
C ALA A 423 -48.89 -12.51 3.11
N LYS A 424 -47.80 -12.19 2.39
CA LYS A 424 -46.51 -11.81 2.99
C LYS A 424 -46.61 -10.50 3.77
N ILE A 425 -47.36 -9.53 3.25
CA ILE A 425 -47.59 -8.23 3.94
C ILE A 425 -48.40 -8.42 5.23
N ARG A 426 -49.40 -9.32 5.22
CA ARG A 426 -50.22 -9.62 6.41
C ARG A 426 -49.38 -10.29 7.51
N ALA A 427 -48.58 -11.28 7.14
CA ALA A 427 -47.67 -11.97 8.06
C ALA A 427 -46.59 -11.03 8.65
N ALA A 428 -46.09 -10.08 7.87
CA ALA A 428 -45.15 -9.07 8.36
C ALA A 428 -45.81 -8.11 9.37
N ARG A 429 -47.07 -7.72 9.14
CA ARG A 429 -47.84 -6.85 10.03
C ARG A 429 -48.16 -7.53 11.36
N GLU A 430 -48.52 -8.81 11.35
CA GLU A 430 -48.76 -9.59 12.57
C GLU A 430 -47.49 -9.76 13.42
N ARG A 431 -46.34 -10.05 12.78
CA ARG A 431 -45.04 -10.12 13.48
C ARG A 431 -44.64 -8.79 14.12
N PHE A 432 -44.96 -7.68 13.46
CA PHE A 432 -44.70 -6.34 14.00
C PHE A 432 -45.59 -6.02 15.22
N LEU A 433 -46.88 -6.36 15.15
CA LEU A 433 -47.81 -6.13 16.25
C LEU A 433 -47.50 -7.02 17.47
N ALA A 434 -47.11 -8.28 17.25
CA ALA A 434 -46.67 -9.18 18.32
C ALA A 434 -45.43 -8.67 19.07
N ARG A 435 -44.49 -8.01 18.37
CA ARG A 435 -43.32 -7.37 19.01
C ARG A 435 -43.66 -6.12 19.81
N LYS A 436 -44.74 -5.43 19.47
CA LYS A 436 -45.19 -4.21 20.18
C LYS A 436 -46.00 -4.54 21.43
N ALA A 437 -46.64 -5.70 21.50
CA ALA A 437 -47.39 -6.16 22.67
C ALA A 437 -46.51 -6.69 23.82
N ASN A 438 -45.25 -7.05 23.54
CA ASN A 438 -44.27 -7.52 24.53
C ASN A 438 -43.29 -6.42 24.99
N LYS A 439 -43.70 -5.14 24.95
CA LYS A 439 -42.92 -4.01 25.46
C LYS A 439 -43.71 -3.19 26.47
#